data_AF-A0A8H4NC43-F1
#
_entry.id   AF-A0A8H4NC43-F1
#
_cell.length_a   1.000
_cell.length_b   1.000
_cell.length_c   1.000
_cell.angle_alpha   90.00
_cell.angle_beta   90.00
_cell.angle_gamma   90.00
#
_symmetry.space_group_name_H-M   'P 1'
#
loop_
_entity.id
_entity.type
_entity.pdbx_description
1 polymer ?
#
loop_
_entity_poly.entity_id
_entity_poly.type
_entity_poly.pdbx_seq_one_letter_code
_entity_poly.pdbx_strand_id
1 'polypeptide(L)'
;MITVVVINALKLYCMTVVGFKMDENPLITVGDAVSSFLRAPDATTKGMCLTESLMIEREGPRHQRNEMGRSSFAFVCAIGALVANVLGLGEIHWENMSTGGSFLRGSAPEMGAAVLVNLPQVLFSCMYLVFNSLLTNICLSAEWNSFAEERKALRVTERRGSQRSTYFLQLPYRYALPFLTLSCGVHWLGSQSYFIVRFAVWNSGGERSAPDDVTLIAFSPLGMLLLIPPLICFLIFLVVAARRRFASGMPTASTCSAAISAACHAPAGTDETKPLMWGAIPEHSGLDGTEVVGHCSFSSDAVEKPIPGRPYL
;
A
#
# COMPACT_ATOMS: atom_id res chain seq x y z
N MET A 1 5.41 30.89 -4.15
CA MET A 1 4.51 30.56 -5.28
C MET A 1 5.26 29.93 -6.45
N ILE A 2 6.23 30.62 -7.08
CA ILE A 2 7.01 30.08 -8.22
C ILE A 2 7.68 28.73 -7.88
N THR A 3 8.34 28.62 -6.74
CA THR A 3 8.99 27.36 -6.30
C THR A 3 8.00 26.18 -6.22
N VAL A 4 6.79 26.42 -5.72
CA VAL A 4 5.75 25.39 -5.61
C VAL A 4 5.23 25.00 -6.99
N VAL A 5 5.05 25.97 -7.90
CA VAL A 5 4.67 25.71 -9.29
C VAL A 5 5.73 24.92 -10.03
N VAL A 6 7.02 25.27 -9.86
CA VAL A 6 8.15 24.56 -10.47
C VAL A 6 8.27 23.14 -9.92
N ILE A 7 8.13 22.92 -8.61
CA ILE A 7 8.17 21.58 -8.00
C ILE A 7 7.00 20.73 -8.48
N ASN A 8 5.78 21.28 -8.55
CA ASN A 8 4.62 20.55 -9.06
C ASN A 8 4.73 20.25 -10.56
N ALA A 9 5.27 21.18 -11.36
CA ALA A 9 5.54 20.97 -12.78
C ALA A 9 6.64 19.91 -13.00
N LEU A 10 7.70 19.94 -12.18
CA LEU A 10 8.75 18.92 -12.19
C LEU A 10 8.19 17.55 -11.79
N LYS A 11 7.31 17.49 -10.78
CA LYS A 11 6.65 16.26 -10.34
C LYS A 11 5.74 15.70 -11.43
N LEU A 12 4.97 16.56 -12.11
CA LEU A 12 4.14 16.18 -13.26
C LEU A 12 5.03 15.67 -14.41
N TYR A 13 6.08 16.40 -14.77
CA TYR A 13 7.03 15.99 -15.81
C TYR A 13 7.69 14.65 -15.50
N CYS A 14 8.18 14.44 -14.27
CA CYS A 14 8.74 13.15 -13.85
C CYS A 14 7.70 12.03 -13.94
N MET A 15 6.45 12.25 -13.50
CA MET A 15 5.38 11.26 -13.64
C MET A 15 5.05 10.95 -15.11
N THR A 16 5.04 11.96 -15.98
CA THR A 16 4.82 11.80 -17.42
C THR A 16 5.97 11.03 -18.07
N VAL A 17 7.22 11.38 -17.76
CA VAL A 17 8.40 10.67 -18.28
C VAL A 17 8.44 9.22 -17.81
N VAL A 18 8.15 8.95 -16.53
CA VAL A 18 8.04 7.58 -16.01
C VAL A 18 6.91 6.83 -16.73
N GLY A 19 5.75 7.47 -16.91
CA GLY A 19 4.63 6.86 -17.62
C GLY A 19 4.91 6.52 -19.10
N PHE A 20 5.79 7.27 -19.77
CA PHE A 20 6.16 7.02 -21.17
C PHE A 20 7.45 6.22 -21.36
N LYS A 21 8.32 6.10 -20.35
CA LYS A 21 9.60 5.36 -20.42
C LYS A 21 9.60 3.99 -19.74
N MET A 22 8.53 3.61 -19.05
CA MET A 22 8.38 2.25 -18.54
C MET A 22 8.06 1.29 -19.68
N ASP A 23 9.11 0.86 -20.39
CA ASP A 23 9.09 -0.10 -21.50
C ASP A 23 9.65 -1.49 -21.06
N GLU A 24 9.97 -1.65 -19.78
CA GLU A 24 10.34 -2.94 -19.21
C GLU A 24 9.10 -3.61 -18.64
N ASN A 25 8.88 -4.89 -18.98
CA ASN A 25 7.85 -5.78 -18.41
C ASN A 25 8.21 -6.12 -16.95
N PRO A 26 7.77 -5.35 -15.94
CA PRO A 26 7.95 -5.75 -14.56
C PRO A 26 7.00 -6.93 -14.31
N LEU A 27 7.27 -7.82 -13.36
CA LEU A 27 6.19 -8.67 -12.85
C LEU A 27 5.22 -7.75 -12.08
N ILE A 28 4.20 -7.23 -12.78
CA ILE A 28 3.30 -6.19 -12.23
C ILE A 28 2.24 -6.84 -11.36
N THR A 29 1.84 -8.07 -11.67
CA THR A 29 0.75 -8.78 -10.98
C THR A 29 1.12 -10.17 -10.51
N VAL A 30 0.35 -10.66 -9.54
CA VAL A 30 0.36 -12.06 -9.11
C VAL A 30 0.16 -13.03 -10.28
N GLY A 31 -0.62 -12.65 -11.29
CA GLY A 31 -0.82 -13.47 -12.49
C GLY A 31 0.45 -13.63 -13.33
N ASP A 32 1.28 -12.59 -13.45
CA ASP A 32 2.58 -12.68 -14.12
C ASP A 32 3.52 -13.64 -13.38
N ALA A 33 3.53 -13.56 -12.03
CA ALA A 33 4.31 -14.47 -11.20
C ALA A 33 3.84 -15.93 -11.35
N VAL A 34 2.52 -16.18 -11.24
CA VAL A 34 1.95 -17.52 -11.43
C VAL A 34 2.24 -18.05 -12.83
N SER A 35 2.04 -17.23 -13.88
CA SER A 35 2.33 -17.62 -15.25
C SER A 35 3.82 -17.94 -15.46
N SER A 36 4.72 -17.22 -14.80
CA SER A 36 6.16 -17.47 -14.86
C SER A 36 6.55 -18.78 -14.16
N PHE A 37 6.04 -19.00 -12.95
CA PHE A 37 6.36 -20.22 -12.19
C PHE A 37 5.68 -21.48 -12.74
N LEU A 38 4.53 -21.37 -13.41
CA LEU A 38 3.93 -22.49 -14.13
C LEU A 38 4.76 -22.91 -15.36
N ARG A 39 5.38 -21.95 -16.05
CA ARG A 39 6.26 -22.23 -17.20
C ARG A 39 7.62 -22.78 -16.79
N ALA A 40 8.19 -22.21 -15.73
CA ALA A 40 9.49 -22.58 -15.19
C ALA A 40 9.38 -22.76 -13.67
N PRO A 41 8.98 -23.95 -13.20
CA PRO A 41 8.87 -24.24 -11.78
C PRO A 41 10.23 -24.16 -11.10
N ASP A 42 10.29 -23.51 -9.94
CA ASP A 42 11.52 -23.41 -9.15
C ASP A 42 11.75 -24.70 -8.36
N ALA A 43 12.92 -25.33 -8.56
CA ALA A 43 13.28 -26.56 -7.87
C ALA A 43 13.38 -26.39 -6.35
N THR A 44 13.68 -25.18 -5.86
CA THR A 44 13.87 -24.92 -4.42
C THR A 44 12.56 -24.92 -3.62
N THR A 45 11.42 -24.73 -4.30
CA THR A 45 10.09 -24.65 -3.68
C THR A 45 9.26 -25.92 -3.80
N LYS A 46 9.83 -26.97 -4.38
CA LYS A 46 9.18 -28.28 -4.53
C LYS A 46 8.95 -28.90 -3.15
N GLY A 47 7.76 -29.44 -2.89
CA GLY A 47 7.45 -30.01 -1.58
C GLY A 47 7.02 -28.98 -0.54
N MET A 48 6.87 -27.70 -0.93
CA MET A 48 6.62 -26.59 0.01
C MET A 48 5.19 -26.04 -0.02
N CYS A 49 4.28 -26.60 -0.83
CA CYS A 49 2.98 -25.96 -1.11
C CYS A 49 2.14 -25.70 0.14
N LEU A 50 2.16 -26.61 1.13
CA LEU A 50 1.50 -26.42 2.42
C LEU A 50 2.48 -26.48 3.61
N THR A 51 3.78 -26.51 3.36
CA THR A 51 4.80 -26.52 4.41
C THR A 51 4.81 -25.18 5.16
N GLU A 52 4.39 -24.10 4.50
CA GLU A 52 3.99 -22.85 5.16
C GLU A 52 2.83 -23.05 6.14
N SER A 53 1.80 -23.85 5.84
CA SER A 53 0.70 -24.10 6.80
C SER A 53 1.14 -24.91 8.03
N LEU A 54 2.08 -25.85 7.88
CA LEU A 54 2.69 -26.58 9.01
C LEU A 54 3.63 -25.68 9.84
N MET A 55 4.35 -24.73 9.22
CA MET A 55 5.09 -23.69 9.94
C MET A 55 4.17 -22.67 10.60
N ILE A 56 3.04 -22.32 9.98
CA ILE A 56 1.97 -21.45 10.51
C ILE A 56 1.22 -22.15 11.67
N GLU A 57 1.15 -23.48 11.69
CA GLU A 57 0.55 -24.22 12.81
C GLU A 57 1.50 -24.26 14.03
N ARG A 58 2.82 -24.30 13.78
CA ARG A 58 3.86 -24.21 14.83
C ARG A 58 4.08 -22.77 15.32
N GLU A 59 4.01 -21.78 14.43
CA GLU A 59 3.95 -20.35 14.72
C GLU A 59 2.57 -19.81 14.34
N GLY A 60 1.60 -19.98 15.24
CA GLY A 60 0.16 -19.78 14.98
C GLY A 60 -0.19 -18.64 14.01
N PRO A 61 -1.21 -18.77 13.15
CA PRO A 61 -1.61 -17.78 12.13
C PRO A 61 -1.98 -16.38 12.66
N ARG A 62 -2.08 -16.26 13.99
CA ARG A 62 -2.19 -14.96 14.68
C ARG A 62 -0.87 -14.19 14.70
N HIS A 63 0.30 -14.84 14.71
CA HIS A 63 1.59 -14.21 14.97
C HIS A 63 2.11 -13.38 13.78
N GLN A 64 2.33 -13.99 12.60
CA GLN A 64 2.81 -13.27 11.40
C GLN A 64 1.86 -12.17 10.91
N ARG A 65 0.55 -12.43 10.95
CA ARG A 65 -0.47 -11.44 10.55
C ARG A 65 -0.57 -10.28 11.55
N ASN A 66 -0.31 -10.55 12.83
CA ASN A 66 -0.18 -9.49 13.82
C ASN A 66 1.07 -8.67 13.59
N GLU A 67 2.17 -9.20 13.04
CA GLU A 67 3.42 -8.46 12.88
C GLU A 67 3.45 -7.53 11.66
N MET A 68 3.07 -7.99 10.48
CA MET A 68 3.04 -7.13 9.28
C MET A 68 1.91 -6.09 9.36
N GLY A 69 0.76 -6.51 9.91
CA GLY A 69 -0.36 -5.65 10.26
C GLY A 69 -0.02 -4.67 11.38
N ARG A 70 0.61 -5.10 12.49
CA ARG A 70 1.05 -4.18 13.57
C ARG A 70 2.10 -3.22 13.08
N SER A 71 3.11 -3.65 12.33
CA SER A 71 4.21 -2.78 11.93
C SER A 71 3.70 -1.67 11.01
N SER A 72 2.89 -2.03 10.00
CA SER A 72 2.26 -1.06 9.13
C SER A 72 1.26 -0.18 9.89
N PHE A 73 0.43 -0.76 10.77
CA PHE A 73 -0.54 0.00 11.57
C PHE A 73 0.14 0.96 12.56
N ALA A 74 1.18 0.51 13.27
CA ALA A 74 1.96 1.32 14.20
C ALA A 74 2.70 2.44 13.47
N PHE A 75 3.27 2.17 12.30
CA PHE A 75 3.88 3.19 11.47
C PHE A 75 2.88 4.26 11.03
N VAL A 76 1.67 3.87 10.62
CA VAL A 76 0.64 4.86 10.27
C VAL A 76 0.08 5.58 11.49
N CYS A 77 -0.12 4.92 12.62
CA CYS A 77 -0.50 5.59 13.87
C CYS A 77 0.58 6.60 14.31
N ALA A 78 1.86 6.28 14.14
CA ALA A 78 2.96 7.19 14.42
C ALA A 78 2.96 8.38 13.46
N ILE A 79 2.77 8.17 12.15
CA ILE A 79 2.63 9.26 11.18
C ILE A 79 1.37 10.09 11.48
N GLY A 80 0.24 9.47 11.80
CA GLY A 80 -1.00 10.15 12.14
C GLY A 80 -0.88 10.99 13.41
N ALA A 81 -0.20 10.47 14.44
CA ALA A 81 0.12 11.21 15.65
C ALA A 81 1.10 12.36 15.36
N LEU A 82 2.11 12.13 14.52
CA LEU A 82 3.04 13.18 14.10
C LEU A 82 2.33 14.27 13.31
N VAL A 83 1.44 13.92 12.38
CA VAL A 83 0.56 14.85 11.67
C VAL A 83 -0.30 15.61 12.67
N ALA A 84 -0.96 14.95 13.62
CA ALA A 84 -1.78 15.63 14.62
C ALA A 84 -0.98 16.62 15.49
N ASN A 85 0.26 16.29 15.85
CA ASN A 85 1.17 17.17 16.59
C ASN A 85 1.62 18.36 15.73
N VAL A 86 2.08 18.12 14.50
CA VAL A 86 2.44 19.19 13.54
C VAL A 86 1.24 20.08 13.24
N LEU A 87 0.04 19.50 13.23
CA LEU A 87 -1.21 20.21 13.03
C LEU A 87 -1.67 20.99 14.28
N GLY A 88 -1.00 20.85 15.43
CA GLY A 88 -1.35 21.54 16.67
C GLY A 88 -2.62 21.04 17.35
N LEU A 89 -3.12 19.84 16.99
CA LEU A 89 -4.35 19.26 17.56
C LEU A 89 -4.19 18.79 19.03
N GLY A 90 -2.97 18.73 19.55
CA GLY A 90 -2.65 18.26 20.91
C GLY A 90 -2.45 19.35 21.98
N GLU A 91 -2.27 20.62 21.59
CA GLU A 91 -2.02 21.75 22.51
C GLU A 91 -3.06 22.86 22.34
N ILE A 92 -4.35 22.50 22.33
CA ILE A 92 -5.46 23.45 22.24
C ILE A 92 -5.68 24.12 23.61
N HIS A 93 -4.73 24.94 24.05
CA HIS A 93 -4.94 25.95 25.09
C HIS A 93 -5.10 27.30 24.40
N TRP A 94 -6.16 28.05 24.70
CA TRP A 94 -6.50 29.31 24.01
C TRP A 94 -5.39 30.38 24.11
N GLU A 95 -4.55 30.32 25.16
CA GLU A 95 -3.37 31.19 25.31
C GLU A 95 -2.26 30.89 24.28
N ASN A 96 -2.17 29.64 23.78
CA ASN A 96 -1.29 29.22 22.68
C ASN A 96 -1.95 29.39 21.30
N MET A 97 -3.24 29.74 21.26
CA MET A 97 -4.02 29.91 20.03
C MET A 97 -3.98 31.36 19.51
N SER A 98 -3.81 32.34 20.39
CA SER A 98 -3.41 33.72 20.04
C SER A 98 -1.89 33.88 19.94
N THR A 99 -1.14 32.98 20.59
CA THR A 99 0.32 32.94 20.64
C THR A 99 0.78 31.63 20.01
N GLY A 100 0.75 31.54 18.67
CA GLY A 100 1.12 30.32 17.93
C GLY A 100 2.28 29.57 18.61
N GLY A 101 2.01 28.31 18.97
CA GLY A 101 2.73 27.52 19.97
C GLY A 101 4.22 27.79 20.05
N SER A 102 4.74 27.79 21.28
CA SER A 102 6.11 28.07 21.73
C SER A 102 7.27 27.44 20.92
N PHE A 103 6.99 26.55 19.96
CA PHE A 103 7.93 26.06 18.95
C PHE A 103 8.16 27.03 17.77
N LEU A 104 7.25 27.99 17.53
CA LEU A 104 7.24 28.89 16.37
C LEU A 104 7.59 30.34 16.70
N ARG A 105 7.86 30.64 17.98
CA ARG A 105 8.32 31.96 18.45
C ARG A 105 9.85 32.01 18.55
N GLY A 106 10.51 31.57 17.49
CA GLY A 106 11.89 31.91 17.23
C GLY A 106 11.94 32.67 15.91
N SER A 107 12.86 33.61 15.76
CA SER A 107 13.35 34.04 14.45
C SER A 107 13.94 32.81 13.74
N ALA A 108 13.08 31.94 13.22
CA ALA A 108 13.52 30.88 12.36
C ALA A 108 14.16 31.60 11.15
N PRO A 109 15.41 31.26 10.77
CA PRO A 109 15.93 31.67 9.48
C PRO A 109 14.85 31.38 8.43
N GLU A 110 14.63 32.26 7.46
CA GLU A 110 13.52 32.13 6.50
C GLU A 110 13.42 30.71 5.89
N MET A 111 14.56 30.04 5.74
CA MET A 111 14.70 28.65 5.33
C MET A 111 14.04 27.64 6.30
N GLY A 112 14.19 27.81 7.62
CA GLY A 112 13.60 26.94 8.64
C GLY A 112 12.07 27.03 8.68
N ALA A 113 11.52 28.24 8.59
CA ALA A 113 10.07 28.45 8.50
C ALA A 113 9.48 27.82 7.22
N ALA A 114 10.20 27.94 6.10
CA ALA A 114 9.82 27.30 4.84
C ALA A 114 9.79 25.77 4.94
N VAL A 115 10.78 25.14 5.58
CA VAL A 115 10.79 23.68 5.79
C VAL A 115 9.63 23.24 6.67
N LEU A 116 9.37 23.94 7.78
CA LEU A 116 8.30 23.58 8.72
C LEU A 116 6.90 23.67 8.11
N VAL A 117 6.61 24.71 7.32
CA VAL A 117 5.31 24.84 6.61
C VAL A 117 5.07 23.70 5.60
N ASN A 118 6.14 23.12 5.05
CA ASN A 118 6.04 22.04 4.06
C ASN A 118 6.14 20.63 4.67
N LEU A 119 6.47 20.51 5.95
CA LEU A 119 6.54 19.22 6.64
C LEU A 119 5.22 18.43 6.57
N PRO A 120 4.02 19.04 6.75
CA PRO A 120 2.75 18.35 6.54
C PRO A 120 2.62 17.70 5.16
N GLN A 121 3.07 18.37 4.09
CA GLN A 121 3.04 17.81 2.73
C GLN A 121 3.88 16.53 2.61
N VAL A 122 5.06 16.50 3.25
CA VAL A 122 5.90 15.29 3.25
C VAL A 122 5.17 14.15 3.98
N LEU A 123 4.56 14.45 5.13
CA LEU A 123 3.80 13.47 5.91
C LEU A 123 2.60 12.92 5.14
N PHE A 124 1.85 13.77 4.43
CA PHE A 124 0.73 13.32 3.58
C PHE A 124 1.20 12.40 2.44
N SER A 125 2.37 12.65 1.85
CA SER A 125 2.96 11.76 0.84
C SER A 125 3.41 10.42 1.43
N CYS A 126 4.07 10.41 2.58
CA CYS A 126 4.42 9.16 3.27
C CYS A 126 3.17 8.34 3.61
N MET A 127 2.12 9.01 4.07
CA MET A 127 0.84 8.38 4.33
C MET A 127 0.26 7.76 3.06
N TYR A 128 0.19 8.50 1.94
CA TYR A 128 -0.27 7.97 0.66
C TYR A 128 0.47 6.67 0.27
N LEU A 129 1.79 6.63 0.38
CA LEU A 129 2.57 5.44 0.02
C LEU A 129 2.19 4.23 0.87
N VAL A 130 2.04 4.40 2.19
CA VAL A 130 1.66 3.28 3.08
C VAL A 130 0.25 2.79 2.77
N PHE A 131 -0.70 3.70 2.61
CA PHE A 131 -2.07 3.34 2.25
C PHE A 131 -2.17 2.66 0.89
N ASN A 132 -1.40 3.13 -0.10
CA ASN A 132 -1.33 2.52 -1.42
C ASN A 132 -0.80 1.08 -1.33
N SER A 133 0.27 0.86 -0.56
CA SER A 133 0.83 -0.47 -0.32
C SER A 133 -0.15 -1.40 0.40
N LEU A 134 -0.85 -0.91 1.42
CA LEU A 134 -1.87 -1.68 2.15
C LEU A 134 -3.05 -2.08 1.25
N LEU A 135 -3.61 -1.13 0.50
CA LEU A 135 -4.71 -1.37 -0.44
C LEU A 135 -4.32 -2.38 -1.52
N THR A 136 -3.10 -2.25 -2.05
CA THR A 136 -2.57 -3.17 -3.06
C THR A 136 -2.46 -4.57 -2.49
N ASN A 137 -1.85 -4.75 -1.31
CA ASN A 137 -1.72 -6.07 -0.66
C ASN A 137 -3.08 -6.71 -0.34
N ILE A 138 -4.07 -5.92 0.11
CA ILE A 138 -5.44 -6.39 0.36
C ILE A 138 -6.09 -6.88 -0.93
N CYS A 139 -5.95 -6.13 -2.03
CA CYS A 139 -6.51 -6.52 -3.33
C CYS A 139 -5.81 -7.76 -3.90
N LEU A 140 -4.48 -7.82 -3.80
CA LEU A 140 -3.69 -8.98 -4.24
C LEU A 140 -4.06 -10.23 -3.44
N SER A 141 -4.18 -10.12 -2.12
CA SER A 141 -4.60 -11.23 -1.25
C SER A 141 -6.02 -11.70 -1.57
N ALA A 142 -6.93 -10.76 -1.87
CA ALA A 142 -8.29 -11.09 -2.29
C ALA A 142 -8.33 -11.80 -3.65
N GLU A 143 -7.50 -11.37 -4.61
CA GLU A 143 -7.36 -12.00 -5.92
C GLU A 143 -6.77 -13.41 -5.78
N TRP A 144 -5.69 -13.56 -5.02
CA TRP A 144 -5.03 -14.84 -4.70
C TRP A 144 -6.01 -15.84 -4.08
N ASN A 145 -6.71 -15.45 -3.02
CA ASN A 145 -7.65 -16.33 -2.34
C ASN A 145 -8.84 -16.74 -3.23
N SER A 146 -9.22 -15.89 -4.19
CA SER A 146 -10.34 -16.22 -5.07
C SER A 146 -10.08 -17.46 -5.96
N PHE A 147 -8.82 -17.79 -6.22
CA PHE A 147 -8.46 -19.01 -6.94
C PHE A 147 -8.68 -20.30 -6.12
N ALA A 148 -8.91 -20.21 -4.82
CA ALA A 148 -9.26 -21.35 -3.97
C ALA A 148 -10.75 -21.71 -4.04
N GLU A 149 -11.60 -20.76 -4.45
CA GLU A 149 -13.07 -20.94 -4.46
C GLU A 149 -13.62 -21.12 -5.87
N GLU A 150 -13.05 -20.41 -6.85
CA GLU A 150 -13.56 -20.38 -8.22
C GLU A 150 -12.45 -20.47 -9.26
N ARG A 151 -12.77 -21.11 -10.38
CA ARG A 151 -11.87 -21.23 -11.52
C ARG A 151 -11.83 -19.92 -12.29
N LYS A 152 -10.65 -19.33 -12.43
CA LYS A 152 -10.45 -17.99 -13.00
C LYS A 152 -9.25 -17.93 -13.93
N ALA A 153 -9.37 -17.13 -14.99
CA ALA A 153 -8.24 -16.83 -15.87
C ALA A 153 -7.26 -15.86 -15.19
N LEU A 154 -5.96 -16.08 -15.38
CA LEU A 154 -4.91 -15.23 -14.83
C LEU A 154 -4.97 -13.83 -15.43
N ARG A 155 -4.67 -12.82 -14.60
CA ARG A 155 -4.53 -11.44 -15.02
C ARG A 155 -3.05 -11.12 -15.23
N VAL A 156 -2.63 -11.05 -16.49
CA VAL A 156 -1.23 -10.94 -16.92
C VAL A 156 -1.00 -9.71 -17.78
N THR A 157 0.22 -9.22 -17.80
CA THR A 157 0.62 -8.03 -18.57
C THR A 157 0.54 -8.33 -20.08
N GLU A 158 1.08 -9.47 -20.51
CA GLU A 158 0.97 -9.96 -21.88
C GLU A 158 -0.07 -11.08 -21.99
N ARG A 159 -1.24 -10.77 -22.59
CA ARG A 159 -2.31 -11.75 -22.76
C ARG A 159 -1.91 -12.89 -23.71
N ARG A 160 -2.17 -14.12 -23.28
CA ARG A 160 -2.20 -15.31 -24.15
C ARG A 160 -3.47 -16.13 -23.89
N GLY A 161 -4.15 -16.58 -24.95
CA GLY A 161 -5.36 -17.40 -24.84
C GLY A 161 -6.50 -16.69 -24.09
N SER A 162 -7.04 -17.34 -23.04
CA SER A 162 -8.20 -16.84 -22.28
C SER A 162 -7.85 -15.88 -21.13
N GLN A 163 -6.57 -15.51 -21.00
CA GLN A 163 -6.07 -14.65 -19.93
C GLN A 163 -6.60 -13.21 -20.04
N ARG A 164 -6.68 -12.53 -18.89
CA ARG A 164 -7.13 -11.13 -18.80
C ARG A 164 -5.92 -10.20 -18.74
N SER A 165 -6.00 -9.04 -19.36
CA SER A 165 -4.94 -8.03 -19.29
C SER A 165 -5.04 -7.31 -17.96
N THR A 166 -3.91 -6.83 -17.47
CA THR A 166 -3.84 -5.98 -16.29
C THR A 166 -4.43 -4.61 -16.56
N TYR A 167 -4.64 -3.85 -15.48
CA TYR A 167 -4.87 -2.41 -15.58
C TYR A 167 -3.50 -1.72 -15.65
N PHE A 168 -3.42 -0.56 -16.30
CA PHE A 168 -2.20 0.26 -16.31
C PHE A 168 -1.75 0.67 -14.88
N LEU A 169 -2.67 0.68 -13.91
CA LEU A 169 -2.38 0.83 -12.48
C LEU A 169 -2.57 -0.51 -11.75
N GLN A 170 -1.65 -0.86 -10.83
CA GLN A 170 -1.71 -2.10 -10.03
C GLN A 170 -3.04 -2.30 -9.28
N LEU A 171 -3.66 -1.21 -8.81
CA LEU A 171 -4.92 -1.24 -8.09
C LEU A 171 -6.12 -1.05 -9.04
N PRO A 172 -7.24 -1.80 -8.88
CA PRO A 172 -8.45 -1.57 -9.66
C PRO A 172 -8.92 -0.11 -9.57
N TYR A 173 -9.28 0.50 -10.71
CA TYR A 173 -9.67 1.92 -10.80
C TYR A 173 -10.75 2.35 -9.80
N ARG A 174 -11.67 1.44 -9.44
CA ARG A 174 -12.71 1.66 -8.42
C ARG A 174 -12.17 2.04 -7.03
N TYR A 175 -10.96 1.60 -6.68
CA TYR A 175 -10.28 1.97 -5.45
C TYR A 175 -9.20 3.03 -5.68
N ALA A 176 -8.49 2.93 -6.81
CA ALA A 176 -7.38 3.83 -7.12
C ALA A 176 -7.83 5.27 -7.33
N LEU A 177 -8.90 5.50 -8.10
CA LEU A 177 -9.41 6.84 -8.39
C LEU A 177 -9.90 7.58 -7.15
N PRO A 178 -10.83 7.05 -6.32
CA PRO A 178 -11.28 7.78 -5.12
C PRO A 178 -10.16 7.99 -4.10
N PHE A 179 -9.22 7.04 -4.00
CA PHE A 179 -8.07 7.19 -3.10
C PHE A 179 -7.11 8.29 -3.59
N LEU A 180 -6.82 8.33 -4.89
CA LEU A 180 -5.97 9.36 -5.50
C LEU A 180 -6.62 10.75 -5.40
N THR A 181 -7.92 10.87 -5.68
CA THR A 181 -8.63 12.15 -5.55
C THR A 181 -8.66 12.65 -4.13
N LEU A 182 -8.91 11.78 -3.15
CA LEU A 182 -8.86 12.12 -1.72
C LEU A 182 -7.45 12.55 -1.29
N SER A 183 -6.41 11.84 -1.75
CA SER A 183 -5.01 12.17 -1.46
C SER A 183 -4.60 13.52 -2.07
N CYS A 184 -4.94 13.77 -3.34
CA CYS A 184 -4.75 15.08 -3.97
C CYS A 184 -5.49 16.18 -3.21
N GLY A 185 -6.72 15.92 -2.75
CA GLY A 185 -7.52 16.83 -1.94
C GLY A 185 -6.84 17.17 -0.61
N VAL A 186 -6.32 16.17 0.12
CA VAL A 186 -5.55 16.38 1.38
C VAL A 186 -4.30 17.21 1.13
N HIS A 187 -3.56 16.93 0.05
CA HIS A 187 -2.38 17.70 -0.33
C HIS A 187 -2.70 19.15 -0.68
N TRP A 188 -3.81 19.37 -1.38
CA TRP A 188 -4.28 20.70 -1.75
C TRP A 188 -4.78 21.48 -0.53
N LEU A 189 -5.67 20.90 0.27
CA LEU A 189 -6.18 21.51 1.50
C LEU A 189 -5.05 21.81 2.48
N GLY A 190 -4.09 20.88 2.62
CA GLY A 190 -2.89 21.09 3.43
C GLY A 190 -2.10 22.35 3.03
N SER A 191 -2.05 22.67 1.72
CA SER A 191 -1.38 23.88 1.23
C SER A 191 -2.14 25.17 1.55
N GLN A 192 -3.46 25.07 1.80
CA GLN A 192 -4.30 26.19 2.22
C GLN A 192 -4.36 26.31 3.75
N SER A 193 -3.96 25.27 4.49
CA SER A 193 -3.97 25.25 5.95
C SER A 193 -2.80 26.00 6.57
N TYR A 194 -1.61 25.97 5.98
CA TYR A 194 -0.40 26.61 6.50
C TYR A 194 0.21 27.59 5.51
N PHE A 195 0.55 28.78 5.97
CA PHE A 195 1.21 29.79 5.15
C PHE A 195 2.17 30.64 5.98
N ILE A 196 3.14 31.25 5.30
CA ILE A 196 4.15 32.12 5.92
C ILE A 196 3.65 33.57 5.81
N VAL A 197 3.73 34.31 6.92
CA VAL A 197 3.45 35.75 6.99
C VAL A 197 4.71 36.47 7.43
N ARG A 198 5.08 37.53 6.71
CA ARG A 198 6.21 38.39 7.05
C ARG A 198 5.71 39.78 7.43
N PHE A 199 6.06 40.23 8.62
CA PHE A 199 5.83 41.60 9.05
C PHE A 199 7.11 42.40 8.81
N ALA A 200 7.00 43.47 8.02
CA ALA A 200 8.06 44.46 7.94
C ALA A 200 7.94 45.40 9.15
N VAL A 201 9.07 45.68 9.80
CA VAL A 201 9.10 46.60 10.95
C VAL A 201 9.60 47.96 10.49
N TRP A 202 8.82 49.00 10.77
CA TRP A 202 9.18 50.39 10.51
C TRP A 202 9.47 51.11 11.82
N ASN A 203 10.53 51.91 11.84
CA ASN A 203 10.86 52.76 12.97
C ASN A 203 9.97 54.02 13.00
N SER A 204 10.04 54.80 14.10
CA SER A 204 9.31 56.07 14.24
C SER A 204 9.72 57.14 13.22
N GLY A 205 10.86 56.99 12.56
CA GLY A 205 11.34 57.84 11.46
C GLY A 205 10.82 57.43 10.08
N GLY A 206 10.02 56.36 9.96
CA GLY A 206 9.49 55.86 8.69
C GLY A 206 10.47 55.01 7.87
N GLU A 207 11.66 54.72 8.40
CA GLU A 207 12.62 53.82 7.75
C GLU A 207 12.34 52.37 8.13
N ARG A 208 12.52 51.46 7.16
CA ARG A 208 12.32 50.03 7.36
C ARG A 208 13.54 49.40 8.01
N SER A 209 13.35 48.75 9.15
CA SER A 209 14.37 47.96 9.83
C SER A 209 14.32 46.51 9.33
N ALA A 210 14.98 46.22 8.20
CA ALA A 210 15.09 44.86 7.67
C ALA A 210 15.61 43.79 8.67
N PRO A 211 16.53 44.09 9.62
CA PRO A 211 16.97 43.14 10.63
C PRO A 211 15.89 42.76 11.65
N ASP A 212 14.89 43.62 11.85
CA ASP A 212 13.81 43.45 12.81
C ASP A 212 12.56 42.82 12.17
N ASP A 213 12.58 42.56 10.86
CA ASP A 213 11.48 41.91 10.16
C ASP A 213 11.20 40.52 10.77
N VAL A 214 9.95 40.27 11.16
CA VAL A 214 9.55 39.01 11.79
C VAL A 214 8.81 38.14 10.78
N THR A 215 9.24 36.90 10.64
CA THR A 215 8.56 35.88 9.85
C THR A 215 7.83 34.91 10.76
N LEU A 216 6.52 34.74 10.57
CA LEU A 216 5.68 33.83 11.35
C LEU A 216 5.02 32.82 10.43
N ILE A 217 4.67 31.67 11.02
CA ILE A 217 3.81 30.68 10.39
C ILE A 217 2.39 30.94 10.88
N ALA A 218 1.48 31.16 9.94
CA ALA A 218 0.05 31.32 10.19
C ALA A 218 -0.71 30.10 9.67
N PHE A 219 -1.91 29.91 10.20
CA PHE A 219 -2.81 28.84 9.78
C PHE A 219 -4.19 29.39 9.38
N SER A 220 -4.85 28.69 8.47
CA SER A 220 -6.24 28.98 8.06
C SER A 220 -7.21 28.07 8.83
N PRO A 221 -8.07 28.61 9.71
CA PRO A 221 -9.04 27.80 10.45
C PRO A 221 -9.99 27.03 9.53
N LEU A 222 -10.39 27.64 8.41
CA LEU A 222 -11.24 27.00 7.42
C LEU A 222 -10.52 25.86 6.69
N GLY A 223 -9.25 26.06 6.32
CA GLY A 223 -8.42 25.02 5.71
C GLY A 223 -8.26 23.81 6.63
N MET A 224 -7.99 24.06 7.92
CA MET A 224 -7.88 23.02 8.95
C MET A 224 -9.20 22.27 9.15
N LEU A 225 -10.32 22.99 9.25
CA LEU A 225 -11.65 22.38 9.40
C LEU A 225 -11.99 21.45 8.22
N LEU A 226 -11.63 21.82 7.00
CA LEU A 226 -11.86 21.01 5.80
C LEU A 226 -10.85 19.85 5.66
N LEU A 227 -9.66 19.98 6.24
CA LEU A 227 -8.60 18.96 6.20
C LEU A 227 -8.84 17.80 7.19
N ILE A 228 -9.52 18.06 8.32
CA ILE A 228 -9.76 17.04 9.36
C ILE A 228 -10.61 15.84 8.86
N PRO A 229 -11.76 16.03 8.19
CA PRO A 229 -12.60 14.92 7.73
C PRO A 229 -11.89 13.88 6.84
N PRO A 230 -11.14 14.26 5.78
CA PRO A 230 -10.45 13.27 4.96
C PRO A 230 -9.33 12.55 5.72
N LEU A 231 -8.64 13.20 6.68
CA LEU A 231 -7.66 12.54 7.55
C LEU A 231 -8.32 11.50 8.47
N ILE A 232 -9.49 11.83 9.05
CA ILE A 232 -10.28 10.87 9.85
C ILE A 232 -10.76 9.71 8.97
N CYS A 233 -11.24 9.99 7.75
CA CYS A 233 -11.67 8.96 6.81
C CYS A 233 -10.54 7.95 6.51
N PHE A 234 -9.31 8.45 6.31
CA PHE A 234 -8.12 7.62 6.17
C PHE A 234 -7.87 6.74 7.40
N LEU A 235 -7.93 7.29 8.61
CA LEU A 235 -7.75 6.52 9.85
C LEU A 235 -8.81 5.42 10.03
N ILE A 236 -10.09 5.74 9.76
CA ILE A 236 -11.19 4.76 9.82
C ILE A 236 -10.96 3.64 8.81
N PHE A 237 -10.60 4.00 7.58
CA PHE A 237 -10.30 3.02 6.53
C PHE A 237 -9.23 2.03 6.99
N LEU A 238 -8.16 2.48 7.64
CA LEU A 238 -7.12 1.59 8.18
C LEU A 238 -7.64 0.66 9.25
N VAL A 239 -8.41 1.17 10.20
CA VAL A 239 -8.94 0.34 11.29
C VAL A 239 -9.85 -0.76 10.71
N VAL A 240 -10.66 -0.42 9.71
CA VAL A 240 -11.50 -1.40 9.00
C VAL A 240 -10.65 -2.38 8.20
N ALA A 241 -9.67 -1.90 7.44
CA ALA A 241 -8.77 -2.72 6.63
C ALA A 241 -7.95 -3.70 7.48
N ALA A 242 -7.41 -3.24 8.62
CA ALA A 242 -6.69 -4.06 9.59
C ALA A 242 -7.59 -5.15 10.23
N ARG A 243 -8.88 -4.86 10.38
CA ARG A 243 -9.86 -5.80 10.97
C ARG A 243 -10.47 -6.76 9.95
N ARG A 244 -10.47 -6.45 8.66
CA ARG A 244 -11.01 -7.33 7.60
C ARG A 244 -10.19 -8.63 7.54
N ARG A 245 -10.86 -9.77 7.72
CA ARG A 245 -10.27 -11.11 7.54
C ARG A 245 -10.64 -11.66 6.17
N PHE A 246 -9.65 -12.21 5.47
CA PHE A 246 -9.90 -13.10 4.35
C PHE A 246 -10.15 -14.49 4.92
N ALA A 247 -11.33 -15.05 4.69
CA ALA A 247 -11.57 -16.47 4.91
C ALA A 247 -10.82 -17.21 3.80
N SER A 248 -9.77 -17.95 4.13
CA SER A 248 -8.84 -18.48 3.12
C SER A 248 -8.74 -19.99 3.21
N GLY A 249 -9.06 -20.67 2.10
CA GLY A 249 -8.76 -22.08 1.89
C GLY A 249 -7.35 -22.32 1.34
N MET A 250 -6.65 -21.25 0.91
CA MET A 250 -5.27 -21.26 0.40
C MET A 250 -4.33 -20.52 1.37
N PRO A 251 -3.06 -20.93 1.52
CA PRO A 251 -2.07 -20.14 2.26
C PRO A 251 -1.92 -18.74 1.65
N THR A 252 -1.78 -17.72 2.50
CA THR A 252 -1.73 -16.32 2.06
C THR A 252 -0.38 -15.96 1.45
N ALA A 253 -0.24 -16.11 0.13
CA ALA A 253 0.92 -15.59 -0.59
C ALA A 253 0.65 -14.13 -0.98
N SER A 254 1.03 -13.17 -0.11
CA SER A 254 0.87 -11.74 -0.41
C SER A 254 1.85 -11.30 -1.51
N THR A 255 3.14 -11.26 -1.19
CA THR A 255 4.25 -10.87 -2.09
C THR A 255 5.44 -11.82 -1.99
N CYS A 256 5.29 -12.93 -1.24
CA CYS A 256 6.34 -13.92 -1.08
C CYS A 256 6.44 -14.75 -2.37
N SER A 257 7.49 -14.53 -3.15
CA SER A 257 7.74 -15.30 -4.38
C SER A 257 7.88 -16.80 -4.09
N ALA A 258 8.47 -17.17 -2.95
CA ALA A 258 8.60 -18.57 -2.54
C ALA A 258 7.23 -19.24 -2.32
N ALA A 259 6.29 -18.55 -1.67
CA ALA A 259 4.93 -19.05 -1.45
C ALA A 259 4.14 -19.16 -2.76
N ILE A 260 4.27 -18.18 -3.66
CA ILE A 260 3.63 -18.23 -4.98
C ILE A 260 4.20 -19.40 -5.80
N SER A 261 5.52 -19.53 -5.82
CA SER A 261 6.25 -20.58 -6.53
C SER A 261 5.90 -21.98 -6.01
N ALA A 262 5.80 -22.15 -4.68
CA ALA A 262 5.40 -23.40 -4.06
C ALA A 262 3.99 -23.86 -4.50
N ALA A 263 3.06 -22.92 -4.73
CA ALA A 263 1.72 -23.21 -5.23
C ALA A 263 1.66 -23.52 -6.75
N CYS A 264 2.75 -23.30 -7.49
CA CYS A 264 2.82 -23.45 -8.95
C CYS A 264 3.45 -24.77 -9.42
N HIS A 265 3.68 -25.75 -8.53
CA HIS A 265 4.16 -27.10 -8.90
C HIS A 265 3.03 -27.93 -9.52
N ALA A 266 2.56 -27.51 -10.68
CA ALA A 266 1.39 -28.07 -11.34
C ALA A 266 1.67 -29.43 -12.03
N PRO A 267 0.65 -30.29 -12.20
CA PRO A 267 0.79 -31.56 -12.92
C PRO A 267 1.05 -31.32 -14.42
N ALA A 268 1.72 -32.28 -15.06
CA ALA A 268 2.05 -32.24 -16.47
C ALA A 268 0.77 -32.10 -17.33
N GLY A 269 0.71 -31.07 -18.17
CA GLY A 269 -0.46 -30.74 -18.99
C GLY A 269 -1.25 -29.51 -18.52
N THR A 270 -0.89 -28.91 -17.38
CA THR A 270 -1.47 -27.63 -16.95
C THR A 270 -1.10 -26.52 -17.91
N ASP A 271 -2.11 -25.90 -18.51
CA ASP A 271 -1.96 -24.79 -19.45
C ASP A 271 -2.28 -23.46 -18.75
N GLU A 272 -1.29 -22.58 -18.63
CA GLU A 272 -1.44 -21.29 -17.96
C GLU A 272 -2.38 -20.32 -18.70
N THR A 273 -2.68 -20.60 -19.97
CA THR A 273 -3.56 -19.77 -20.80
C THR A 273 -5.04 -20.04 -20.56
N LYS A 274 -5.36 -21.12 -19.84
CA LYS A 274 -6.73 -21.52 -19.48
C LYS A 274 -7.12 -21.02 -18.08
N PRO A 275 -8.42 -21.04 -17.74
CA PRO A 275 -8.86 -20.74 -16.37
C PRO A 275 -8.33 -21.76 -15.37
N LEU A 276 -7.62 -21.28 -14.35
CA LEU A 276 -6.98 -22.08 -13.31
C LEU A 276 -7.77 -22.01 -12.01
N MET A 277 -7.66 -23.07 -11.22
CA MET A 277 -8.11 -23.13 -9.84
C MET A 277 -7.01 -23.79 -9.02
N TRP A 278 -6.86 -23.39 -7.76
CA TRP A 278 -5.92 -24.00 -6.84
C TRP A 278 -6.66 -24.96 -5.91
N GLY A 279 -6.07 -26.12 -5.68
CA GLY A 279 -6.62 -27.11 -4.78
C GLY A 279 -5.74 -28.36 -4.73
N ALA A 280 -6.24 -29.38 -4.02
CA ALA A 280 -5.64 -30.71 -4.01
C ALA A 280 -5.82 -31.36 -5.39
N ILE A 281 -4.73 -31.86 -5.97
CA ILE A 281 -4.78 -32.65 -7.19
C ILE A 281 -5.30 -34.04 -6.82
N PRO A 282 -6.28 -34.60 -7.55
CA PRO A 282 -6.73 -35.98 -7.34
C PRO A 282 -5.55 -36.95 -7.50
N GLU A 283 -5.30 -37.77 -6.48
CA GLU A 283 -4.27 -38.81 -6.53
C GLU A 283 -4.60 -39.83 -7.63
N HIS A 284 -3.70 -40.01 -8.59
CA HIS A 284 -3.63 -41.27 -9.33
C HIS A 284 -2.89 -42.26 -8.45
N SER A 285 -3.62 -43.26 -7.94
CA SER A 285 -3.09 -44.37 -7.17
C SER A 285 -1.84 -44.93 -7.84
N GLY A 286 -0.69 -44.72 -7.22
CA GLY A 286 0.56 -45.35 -7.63
C GLY A 286 0.39 -46.87 -7.59
N LEU A 287 0.98 -47.54 -8.57
CA LEU A 287 0.95 -49.00 -8.74
C LEU A 287 1.47 -49.79 -7.52
N ASP A 288 2.08 -49.14 -6.53
CA ASP A 288 2.83 -49.77 -5.43
C ASP A 288 2.23 -49.60 -4.02
N GLY A 289 0.99 -49.09 -3.87
CA GLY A 289 0.29 -49.09 -2.57
C GLY A 289 0.91 -48.23 -1.47
N THR A 290 1.94 -47.43 -1.78
CA THR A 290 2.45 -46.38 -0.90
C THR A 290 1.46 -45.22 -0.88
N GLU A 291 1.06 -44.75 0.30
CA GLU A 291 0.33 -43.49 0.48
C GLU A 291 1.15 -42.35 -0.16
N VAL A 292 0.75 -41.94 -1.36
CA VAL A 292 1.32 -40.76 -2.00
C VAL A 292 0.82 -39.58 -1.20
N VAL A 293 1.74 -38.73 -0.73
CA VAL A 293 1.35 -37.47 -0.09
C VAL A 293 0.68 -36.62 -1.16
N GLY A 294 -0.58 -36.23 -0.93
CA GLY A 294 -1.32 -35.40 -1.88
C GLY A 294 -0.57 -34.10 -2.16
N HIS A 295 -0.66 -33.56 -3.37
CA HIS A 295 -0.02 -32.29 -3.72
C HIS A 295 -1.08 -31.23 -4.01
N CYS A 296 -0.91 -30.01 -3.49
CA CYS A 296 -1.76 -28.87 -3.84
C CYS A 296 -1.09 -28.01 -4.90
N SER A 297 -1.82 -27.61 -5.94
CA SER A 297 -1.26 -26.70 -6.96
C SER A 297 -2.34 -25.99 -7.74
N PHE A 298 -1.93 -24.99 -8.52
CA PHE A 298 -2.75 -24.50 -9.63
C PHE A 298 -2.88 -25.57 -10.72
N SER A 299 -4.11 -25.83 -11.17
CA SER A 299 -4.37 -26.72 -12.30
C SER A 299 -5.49 -26.20 -13.21
N SER A 300 -5.38 -26.49 -14.50
CA SER A 300 -6.44 -26.28 -15.51
C SER A 300 -7.53 -27.34 -15.44
N ASP A 301 -7.25 -28.49 -14.82
CA ASP A 301 -8.17 -29.61 -14.66
C ASP A 301 -8.84 -29.58 -13.28
N ALA A 302 -9.83 -30.45 -13.06
CA ALA A 302 -10.59 -30.48 -11.81
C ALA A 302 -9.69 -30.67 -10.58
N VAL A 303 -9.87 -29.81 -9.58
CA VAL A 303 -9.15 -29.84 -8.30
C VAL A 303 -10.14 -29.94 -7.16
N GLU A 304 -9.74 -30.62 -6.10
CA GLU A 304 -10.53 -30.78 -4.88
C GLU A 304 -10.14 -29.73 -3.83
N LYS A 305 -11.04 -29.44 -2.90
CA LYS A 305 -10.70 -28.56 -1.78
C LYS A 305 -9.76 -29.28 -0.82
N PRO A 306 -8.67 -28.66 -0.37
CA PRO A 306 -7.76 -29.29 0.58
C PRO A 306 -8.48 -29.60 1.89
N ILE A 307 -8.35 -30.85 2.34
CA ILE A 307 -8.89 -31.33 3.62
C ILE A 307 -7.95 -30.86 4.75
N PRO A 308 -8.44 -30.12 5.76
CA PRO A 308 -7.63 -29.70 6.90
C PRO A 308 -7.04 -30.91 7.65
N GLY A 309 -5.73 -30.86 7.96
CA GLY A 309 -5.03 -31.89 8.73
C GLY A 309 -4.40 -33.03 7.90
N ARG A 310 -4.63 -33.10 6.58
CA ARG A 310 -3.89 -34.01 5.68
C ARG A 310 -2.58 -33.32 5.26
N PRO A 311 -1.41 -33.99 5.32
CA PRO A 311 -0.19 -33.42 4.79
C PRO A 311 -0.29 -33.33 3.27
N TYR A 312 0.02 -32.17 2.71
CA TYR A 312 0.25 -32.03 1.27
C TYR A 312 1.68 -31.52 1.04
N LEU A 313 2.47 -32.26 0.27
CA LEU A 313 3.88 -31.96 -0.04
C LEU A 313 4.05 -31.81 -1.53
#